data_AF-A0A1H5RFT1-F1
#
_entry.id   AF-A0A1H5RFT1-F1
#
_cell.length_a   1.000
_cell.length_b   1.000
_cell.length_c   1.000
_cell.angle_alpha   90.00
_cell.angle_beta   90.00
_cell.angle_gamma   90.00
#
_symmetry.space_group_name_H-M   'P 1'
#
loop_
_entity.id
_entity.type
_entity.pdbx_description
1 polymer ?
#
loop_
_entity_poly.entity_id
_entity_poly.type
_entity_poly.pdbx_seq_one_letter_code
_entity_poly.pdbx_strand_id
1 'polypeptide(L)' 'MTEETPCVHFFGGPLDGRVQELGDAEPVPGTVIRHIHLHGGPKIETRYELGLTEHGWEYRVAATQHEPEPDGLR' A
#
# COMPACT_ATOMS: atom_id res chain seq x y z
N MET A 1 17.69 -11.31 -23.35
CA MET A 1 17.74 -10.17 -22.41
C MET A 1 16.79 -10.54 -21.30
N THR A 2 17.27 -10.81 -20.10
CA THR A 2 16.39 -11.00 -18.94
C THR A 2 15.82 -9.63 -18.62
N GLU A 3 14.55 -9.43 -18.94
CA GLU A 3 13.83 -8.24 -18.51
C GLU A 3 13.74 -8.31 -16.99
N GLU A 4 14.44 -7.40 -16.30
CA GLU A 4 14.34 -7.28 -14.86
C GLU A 4 12.90 -6.86 -14.54
N THR A 5 12.17 -7.69 -13.80
CA THR A 5 10.80 -7.39 -13.38
C THR A 5 10.80 -6.08 -12.60
N PRO A 6 9.99 -5.08 -12.97
CA PRO A 6 9.95 -3.82 -12.25
C PRO A 6 9.58 -4.08 -10.79
N CYS A 7 10.17 -3.33 -9.86
CA CYS A 7 9.89 -3.48 -8.42
C CYS A 7 9.29 -2.21 -7.83
N VAL A 8 8.60 -2.36 -6.71
CA VAL A 8 7.94 -1.29 -5.96
C VAL A 8 8.38 -1.29 -4.50
N HIS A 9 8.64 -0.09 -3.97
CA HIS A 9 9.05 0.13 -2.57
C HIS A 9 7.87 0.60 -1.72
N PHE A 10 7.73 0.06 -0.52
CA PHE A 10 6.68 0.45 0.42
C PHE A 10 7.15 1.53 1.40
N PHE A 11 6.32 2.55 1.62
CA PHE A 11 6.56 3.64 2.55
C PHE A 11 5.35 3.88 3.48
N GLY A 12 5.62 3.90 4.78
CA GLY A 12 4.65 4.00 5.86
C GLY A 12 3.98 2.66 6.21
N GLY A 13 3.33 2.63 7.38
CA GLY A 13 2.50 1.50 7.80
C GLY A 13 3.29 0.20 8.03
N PRO A 14 2.60 -0.95 8.11
CA PRO A 14 3.23 -2.24 8.44
C PRO A 14 4.19 -2.81 7.39
N LEU A 15 4.17 -2.27 6.16
CA LEU A 15 5.01 -2.74 5.05
C LEU A 15 6.22 -1.83 4.77
N ASP A 16 6.40 -0.75 5.54
CA ASP A 16 7.50 0.20 5.35
C ASP A 16 8.87 -0.49 5.15
N GLY A 17 9.60 -0.05 4.13
CA GLY A 17 10.92 -0.57 3.77
C GLY A 17 10.91 -1.89 3.00
N ARG A 18 9.75 -2.53 2.77
CA ARG A 18 9.66 -3.72 1.93
C ARG A 18 9.74 -3.36 0.44
N VAL A 19 10.19 -4.34 -0.34
CA VAL A 19 10.23 -4.30 -1.81
C VAL A 19 9.42 -5.47 -2.36
N GLN A 20 8.67 -5.25 -3.42
CA GLN A 20 7.88 -6.27 -4.11
C GLN A 20 8.09 -6.18 -5.63
N GLU A 21 8.09 -7.31 -6.32
CA GLU A 21 8.05 -7.35 -7.78
C GLU A 21 6.65 -6.97 -8.28
N LEU A 22 6.59 -6.02 -9.20
CA LEU A 22 5.42 -5.77 -10.03
C LEU A 22 5.41 -6.88 -11.09
N GLY A 23 4.37 -7.73 -11.06
CA GLY A 23 4.24 -8.84 -12.01
C GLY A 23 4.05 -8.35 -13.46
N ASP A 24 3.61 -9.23 -14.35
CA ASP A 24 3.50 -8.95 -15.79
C ASP A 24 2.46 -7.87 -16.17
N ALA A 25 1.69 -7.36 -15.22
CA ALA A 25 0.72 -6.31 -15.46
C ALA A 25 1.36 -4.92 -15.39
N GLU A 26 1.06 -4.06 -16.36
CA GLU A 26 1.50 -2.67 -16.36
C GLU A 26 1.01 -1.94 -15.09
N PRO A 27 1.92 -1.42 -14.24
CA PRO A 27 1.56 -0.63 -13.07
C PRO A 27 0.80 0.65 -13.45
N VAL A 28 -0.32 0.90 -12.77
CA VAL A 28 -1.16 2.09 -13.00
C VAL A 28 -1.06 3.02 -11.79
N PRO A 29 -0.51 4.25 -11.93
CA PRO A 29 -0.49 5.24 -10.86
C PRO A 29 -1.90 5.52 -10.30
N GLY A 30 -2.01 5.70 -8.99
CA GLY A 30 -3.29 5.85 -8.28
C GLY A 30 -3.96 4.52 -7.94
N THR A 31 -3.39 3.37 -8.33
CA THR A 31 -3.91 2.06 -7.90
C THR A 31 -3.77 1.93 -6.39
N VAL A 32 -4.90 1.66 -5.71
CA VAL A 32 -4.91 1.42 -4.26
C VAL A 32 -4.99 -0.07 -3.96
N ILE A 33 -4.03 -0.57 -3.19
CA ILE A 33 -4.05 -1.93 -2.65
C ILE A 33 -4.37 -1.93 -1.16
N ARG A 34 -4.95 -3.02 -0.68
CA ARG A 34 -5.26 -3.25 0.74
C ARG A 34 -4.34 -4.33 1.27
N HIS A 35 -3.52 -3.99 2.24
CA HIS A 35 -2.80 -4.97 3.04
C HIS A 35 -3.60 -5.29 4.30
N ILE A 36 -3.93 -6.56 4.46
CA ILE A 36 -4.68 -7.05 5.61
C ILE A 36 -3.74 -7.81 6.52
N HIS A 37 -3.62 -7.34 7.76
CA HIS A 37 -2.86 -8.00 8.79
C HIS A 37 -3.81 -8.81 9.71
N LEU A 38 -3.57 -10.11 9.84
CA LEU A 38 -4.34 -11.03 10.69
C LEU A 38 -3.48 -11.53 11.86
N HIS A 39 -3.73 -11.02 13.07
CA HIS A 39 -3.03 -11.42 14.30
C HIS A 39 -4.03 -11.92 15.35
N GLY A 40 -4.67 -13.08 15.17
CA GLY A 40 -5.49 -13.72 16.23
C GLY A 40 -6.54 -12.84 16.95
N GLY A 41 -6.83 -11.66 16.42
CA GLY A 41 -7.46 -10.49 17.05
C GLY A 41 -8.00 -9.58 15.95
N PRO A 42 -8.37 -8.32 16.24
CA PRO A 42 -9.00 -7.46 15.25
C PRO A 42 -8.18 -7.34 13.97
N LYS A 43 -8.85 -7.53 12.83
CA LYS A 43 -8.24 -7.37 11.51
C LYS A 43 -7.81 -5.92 11.32
N ILE A 44 -6.53 -5.71 11.02
CA ILE A 44 -6.00 -4.39 10.68
C ILE A 44 -5.85 -4.29 9.17
N GLU A 45 -6.44 -3.25 8.59
CA GLU A 45 -6.29 -2.91 7.18
C GLU A 45 -5.39 -1.69 7.03
N THR A 46 -4.45 -1.75 6.09
CA THR A 46 -3.69 -0.59 5.64
C THR A 46 -3.85 -0.46 4.13
N ARG A 47 -4.15 0.75 3.66
CA ARG A 47 -4.26 1.07 2.24
C ARG A 47 -2.97 1.72 1.75
N TYR A 48 -2.51 1.30 0.58
CA TYR A 48 -1.35 1.89 -0.08
C TYR A 48 -1.74 2.32 -1.49
N GLU A 49 -1.37 3.53 -1.87
CA GLU A 49 -1.54 4.06 -3.22
C GLU A 49 -0.23 3.94 -4.00
N LEU A 50 -0.30 3.44 -5.23
CA LEU A 50 0.82 3.32 -6.14
C LEU A 50 1.13 4.67 -6.79
N GLY A 51 2.38 5.08 -6.76
CA GLY A 51 2.89 6.24 -7.49
C GLY A 51 4.19 5.92 -8.21
N LEU A 52 4.48 6.69 -9.26
CA LEU A 52 5.78 6.70 -9.93
C LEU A 52 6.53 7.97 -9.52
N THR A 53 7.76 7.82 -9.05
CA THR A 53 8.63 8.92 -8.63
C THR A 53 9.96 8.90 -9.38
N GLU A 54 10.83 9.87 -9.09
CA GLU A 54 12.21 9.88 -9.60
C GLU A 54 13.04 8.65 -9.15
N HIS A 55 12.64 7.98 -8.07
CA HIS A 55 13.30 6.78 -7.54
C HIS A 55 12.65 5.48 -8.02
N GLY A 56 11.60 5.55 -8.85
CA GLY A 56 10.85 4.40 -9.33
C GLY A 56 9.46 4.27 -8.69
N TRP A 57 8.94 3.05 -8.69
CA TRP A 57 7.59 2.77 -8.19
C TRP A 57 7.54 2.72 -6.67
N GLU A 58 6.52 3.37 -6.11
CA GLU A 58 6.32 3.45 -4.67
C GLU A 58 4.87 3.15 -4.29
N TYR A 59 4.68 2.37 -3.23
CA TYR A 59 3.42 2.26 -2.51
C TYR A 59 3.50 3.10 -1.23
N ARG A 60 2.76 4.19 -1.17
CA ARG A 60 2.68 5.06 0.03
C ARG A 60 1.37 4.83 0.77
N VAL A 61 1.39 4.84 2.10
CA VAL A 61 0.15 4.75 2.89
C VAL A 61 -0.82 5.84 2.44
N ALA A 62 -1.98 5.41 1.95
CA ALA A 62 -3.04 6.34 1.60
C ALA A 62 -3.54 7.00 2.88
N ALA A 63 -3.68 8.32 2.87
CA ALA A 63 -4.30 9.04 3.98
C ALA A 63 -5.66 8.40 4.24
N THR A 64 -5.83 7.78 5.41
CA THR A 64 -7.13 7.26 5.81
C THR A 64 -8.04 8.48 5.88
N GLN A 65 -9.07 8.54 5.04
CA GLN A 65 -10.24 9.33 5.39
C GLN A 65 -10.70 8.73 6.70
N HIS A 66 -10.34 9.41 7.79
CA HIS A 66 -10.82 9.14 9.12
C HIS A 66 -12.34 9.30 9.00
N GLU A 67 -13.07 8.20 8.81
CA GLU A 67 -14.50 8.24 9.12
C GLU A 67 -14.52 8.62 10.61
N PRO A 68 -15.06 9.79 10.98
CA PRO A 68 -15.20 10.11 12.39
C PRO A 68 -15.96 8.94 13.01
N GLU A 69 -15.41 8.34 14.06
CA GLU A 69 -16.14 7.39 14.87
C GLU A 69 -17.51 8.04 15.17
N PRO A 70 -18.65 7.38 14.91
CA PRO A 70 -19.93 7.94 15.28
C PRO A 70 -19.85 8.21 16.78
N ASP A 71 -19.91 9.50 17.11
CA ASP A 71 -19.80 10.05 18.46
C ASP A 71 -20.54 9.12 19.43
N GLY A 72 -19.77 8.47 20.29
CA GLY A 72 -20.28 7.47 21.19
C GLY A 72 -21.47 8.03 21.98
N LEU A 73 -22.60 7.34 21.87
CA LEU A 73 -23.66 7.21 22.87
C LEU A 73 -23.72 8.35 23.91
N ARG A 74 -24.68 9.26 23.74
CA ARG A 74 -25.23 10.01 24.88
C ARG A 74 -26.75 9.97 24.87
#